data_AF-A0A0F9FR71-F1
#
_entry.id   AF-A0A0F9FR71-F1
#
_cell.length_a   1.000
_cell.length_b   1.000
_cell.length_c   1.000
_cell.angle_alpha   90.00
_cell.angle_beta   90.00
_cell.angle_gamma   90.00
#
_symmetry.space_group_name_H-M   'P 1'
#
loop_
_entity.id
_entity.type
_entity.pdbx_description
1 polymer ?
#
loop_
_entity_poly.entity_id
_entity_poly.type
_entity_poly.pdbx_seq_one_letter_code
_entity_poly.pdbx_strand_id
1 'polypeptide(L)'
;MSKCPVHSIELHYNQTQYGPRGECPRPGCTVVHWSNDKTASPADFDTRVARVQAHKVFDKLWKHGPRRRNSCYQKLANYLRLSKKETHIGRFDIEQCKAVIEFAKEL
;
A
#
# COMPACT_ATOMS: atom_id res chain seq x y z
N MET A 1 17.86 -3.24 -3.30
CA MET A 1 17.68 -2.51 -2.03
C MET A 1 16.61 -1.45 -2.22
N SER A 2 15.69 -1.31 -1.27
CA SER A 2 14.58 -0.35 -1.40
C SER A 2 15.06 1.07 -1.06
N LYS A 3 14.63 2.05 -1.86
CA LYS A 3 14.98 3.46 -1.69
C LYS A 3 13.82 4.24 -1.08
N CYS A 4 14.15 5.28 -0.32
CA CYS A 4 13.19 6.25 0.16
C CYS A 4 12.60 7.03 -1.04
N PRO A 5 11.27 7.10 -1.23
CA PRO A 5 10.68 7.84 -2.34
C PRO A 5 10.80 9.37 -2.18
N VAL A 6 11.05 9.85 -0.96
CA VAL A 6 11.17 11.29 -0.65
C VAL A 6 12.61 11.80 -0.87
N HIS A 7 13.60 11.01 -0.42
CA HIS A 7 15.00 11.44 -0.40
C HIS A 7 15.89 10.69 -1.41
N SER A 8 15.36 9.69 -2.11
CA SER A 8 16.07 8.84 -3.08
C SER A 8 17.31 8.11 -2.54
N ILE A 9 17.44 8.01 -1.20
CA ILE A 9 18.52 7.29 -0.51
C ILE A 9 18.11 5.87 -0.12
N GLU A 10 19.08 5.01 0.14
CA GLU A 10 18.83 3.64 0.59
C GLU A 10 18.30 3.61 2.02
N LEU A 11 17.39 2.68 2.30
CA LEU A 11 16.89 2.45 3.64
C LEU A 11 17.90 1.64 4.45
N HIS A 12 18.09 2.04 5.70
CA HIS A 12 18.90 1.31 6.67
C HIS A 12 18.04 0.24 7.32
N TYR A 13 18.43 -1.03 7.19
CA TYR A 13 17.65 -2.15 7.70
C TYR A 13 18.16 -2.60 9.07
N ASN A 14 17.26 -2.60 10.04
CA ASN A 14 17.49 -3.13 11.37
C ASN A 14 16.67 -4.41 11.58
N GLN A 15 17.26 -5.43 12.19
CA GLN A 15 16.56 -6.67 12.50
C GLN A 15 15.60 -6.44 13.67
N THR A 16 14.33 -6.79 13.48
CA THR A 16 13.32 -6.79 14.54
C THR A 16 12.74 -8.21 14.72
N GLN A 17 11.91 -8.41 15.75
CA GLN A 17 11.17 -9.66 15.95
C GLN A 17 10.24 -10.03 14.78
N TYR A 18 9.81 -9.06 13.97
CA TYR A 18 8.92 -9.26 12.82
C TYR A 18 9.68 -9.37 11.49
N GLY A 19 11.01 -9.31 11.54
CA GLY A 19 11.90 -9.30 10.38
C GLY A 19 12.67 -7.98 10.21
N PRO A 20 13.43 -7.84 9.12
CA PRO A 20 14.22 -6.64 8.86
C PRO A 20 13.31 -5.46 8.47
N ARG A 21 13.39 -4.38 9.23
CA ARG A 21 12.69 -3.12 8.98
C ARG A 21 13.68 -2.09 8.46
N GLY A 22 13.46 -1.65 7.23
CA GLY A 22 14.17 -0.54 6.61
C GLY A 22 13.57 0.79 7.02
N GLU A 23 14.41 1.74 7.39
CA GLU A 23 14.02 3.12 7.68
C GLU A 23 14.95 4.11 6.99
N CYS A 24 14.42 5.29 6.67
CA CYS A 24 15.21 6.34 6.06
C CYS A 24 16.15 6.96 7.10
N PRO A 25 17.47 7.06 6.85
CA PRO A 25 18.41 7.62 7.83
C PRO A 25 18.28 9.15 8.02
N ARG A 26 17.44 9.83 7.23
CA ARG A 26 17.21 11.28 7.37
C ARG A 26 16.36 11.59 8.60
N PRO A 27 16.84 12.45 9.52
CA PRO A 27 16.04 12.91 10.65
C PRO A 27 14.71 13.51 10.20
N GLY A 28 13.61 13.12 10.87
CA GLY A 28 12.25 13.57 10.53
C GLY A 28 11.60 12.83 9.37
N CYS A 29 12.30 11.97 8.63
CA CYS A 29 11.69 11.15 7.60
C CYS A 29 10.96 9.94 8.22
N THR A 30 9.67 9.79 7.91
CA THR A 30 8.84 8.70 8.45
C THR A 30 8.70 7.50 7.50
N VAL A 31 9.51 7.48 6.44
CA VAL A 31 9.51 6.40 5.44
C VAL A 31 10.11 5.14 6.03
N VAL A 32 9.32 4.06 5.95
CA VAL A 32 9.75 2.73 6.36
C VAL A 32 9.30 1.67 5.37
N HIS A 33 9.96 0.51 5.41
CA HIS A 33 9.63 -0.63 4.58
C HIS A 33 10.12 -1.93 5.20
N TRP A 34 9.29 -2.97 5.17
CA TRP A 34 9.67 -4.30 5.63
C TRP A 34 10.30 -5.07 4.47
N SER A 35 11.50 -5.62 4.66
CA SER A 35 12.21 -6.33 3.57
C SER A 35 11.50 -7.61 3.12
N ASN A 36 10.72 -8.21 4.02
CA ASN A 36 9.93 -9.42 3.73
C ASN A 36 8.61 -9.11 3.00
N ASP A 37 8.19 -7.85 2.90
CA ASP A 37 6.97 -7.45 2.22
C ASP A 37 7.22 -7.18 0.73
N LYS A 38 6.97 -8.21 -0.09
CA LYS A 38 7.06 -8.10 -1.56
C LYS A 38 5.88 -7.32 -2.17
N THR A 39 4.83 -7.08 -1.39
CA THR A 39 3.57 -6.49 -1.85
C THR A 39 3.43 -5.02 -1.52
N ALA A 40 4.30 -4.48 -0.66
CA ALA A 40 4.33 -3.06 -0.33
C ALA A 40 5.60 -2.36 -0.82
N SER A 41 5.46 -1.11 -1.23
CA SER A 41 6.59 -0.21 -1.47
C SER A 41 6.90 0.61 -0.21
N PRO A 42 8.13 1.14 -0.06
CA PRO A 42 8.45 2.09 1.01
C PRO A 42 7.49 3.27 1.04
N ALA A 43 7.03 3.62 2.23
CA ALA A 43 6.03 4.67 2.42
C ALA A 43 6.24 5.41 3.73
N ASP A 44 5.95 6.71 3.70
CA ASP A 44 5.89 7.57 4.88
C ASP A 44 4.68 7.24 5.76
N PHE A 45 4.52 7.97 6.86
CA PHE A 45 3.40 7.78 7.76
C PHE A 45 2.04 8.00 7.07
N ASP A 46 1.88 9.09 6.33
CA ASP A 46 0.60 9.46 5.73
C ASP A 46 0.15 8.46 4.65
N THR A 47 1.07 8.05 3.79
CA THR A 47 0.83 7.03 2.77
C THR A 47 0.48 5.69 3.41
N ARG A 48 1.13 5.30 4.52
CA ARG A 48 0.78 4.08 5.26
C ARG A 48 -0.63 4.16 5.84
N VAL A 49 -1.01 5.31 6.43
CA VAL A 49 -2.37 5.52 6.95
C VAL A 49 -3.40 5.45 5.83
N ALA A 50 -3.15 6.10 4.68
CA ALA A 50 -4.02 6.05 3.52
C ALA A 50 -4.21 4.62 2.99
N ARG A 51 -3.12 3.83 2.91
CA ARG A 51 -3.18 2.41 2.52
C ARG A 51 -4.02 1.58 3.48
N VAL A 52 -3.87 1.78 4.79
CA VAL A 52 -4.69 1.09 5.81
C VAL A 52 -6.17 1.46 5.67
N GLN A 53 -6.48 2.74 5.45
CA GLN A 53 -7.86 3.18 5.23
C GLN A 53 -8.46 2.58 3.96
N ALA A 54 -7.73 2.62 2.84
CA ALA A 54 -8.13 2.01 1.59
C ALA A 54 -8.40 0.51 1.75
N HIS A 55 -7.49 -0.22 2.42
CA HIS A 55 -7.70 -1.63 2.76
C HIS A 55 -8.95 -1.83 3.62
N LYS A 56 -9.15 -1.01 4.66
CA LYS A 56 -10.28 -1.15 5.58
C LYS A 56 -11.63 -1.01 4.88
N VAL A 57 -11.75 -0.11 3.90
CA VAL A 57 -13.00 0.10 3.15
C VAL A 57 -13.13 -0.97 2.05
N PHE A 58 -12.08 -1.17 1.25
CA PHE A 58 -12.10 -2.11 0.13
C PHE A 58 -12.26 -3.57 0.57
N ASP A 59 -11.61 -3.96 1.68
CA ASP A 59 -11.70 -5.33 2.17
C ASP A 59 -13.12 -5.70 2.63
N LYS A 60 -13.92 -4.74 3.10
CA LYS A 60 -15.31 -5.00 3.48
C LYS A 60 -16.14 -5.51 2.30
N LEU A 61 -15.87 -5.00 1.09
CA LEU A 61 -16.59 -5.38 -0.13
C LEU A 61 -16.52 -6.88 -0.42
N TRP A 62 -15.41 -7.54 -0.05
CA TRP A 62 -15.19 -8.95 -0.34
C TRP A 62 -15.10 -9.85 0.88
N LYS A 63 -14.78 -9.34 2.08
CA LYS A 63 -14.81 -10.10 3.33
C LYS A 63 -16.21 -10.29 3.88
N HIS A 64 -17.08 -9.30 3.71
CA HIS A 64 -18.45 -9.31 4.23
C HIS A 64 -19.52 -9.12 3.15
N GLY A 65 -19.12 -8.84 1.92
CA GLY A 65 -20.03 -8.69 0.79
C GLY A 65 -20.22 -9.97 -0.03
N PRO A 66 -21.17 -9.98 -0.97
CA PRO A 66 -21.43 -11.12 -1.85
C PRO A 66 -20.36 -11.29 -2.94
N ARG A 67 -19.40 -10.36 -3.05
CA ARG A 67 -18.41 -10.30 -4.13
C ARG A 67 -17.14 -11.05 -3.76
N ARG A 68 -16.64 -11.89 -4.67
CA ARG A 68 -15.35 -12.58 -4.48
C ARG A 68 -14.20 -11.58 -4.57
N ARG A 69 -13.18 -11.73 -3.71
CA ARG A 69 -11.95 -10.91 -3.69
C ARG A 69 -11.37 -10.67 -5.10
N ASN A 70 -11.23 -11.73 -5.89
CA ASN A 70 -10.70 -11.65 -7.25
C ASN A 70 -11.51 -10.72 -8.17
N SER A 71 -12.84 -10.72 -8.04
CA SER A 71 -13.71 -9.85 -8.83
C SER A 71 -13.59 -8.39 -8.40
N CYS A 72 -13.52 -8.12 -7.09
CA CYS A 72 -13.29 -6.76 -6.58
C CYS A 72 -11.97 -6.19 -7.09
N TYR A 73 -10.87 -6.96 -7.00
CA TYR A 73 -9.57 -6.52 -7.53
C TYR A 73 -9.57 -6.34 -9.05
N GLN A 74 -10.34 -7.14 -9.80
CA GLN A 74 -10.46 -6.95 -11.25
C GLN A 74 -11.20 -5.66 -11.60
N LYS A 75 -12.30 -5.35 -10.89
CA LYS A 75 -13.01 -4.09 -11.09
C LYS A 75 -12.17 -2.88 -10.69
N LEU A 76 -11.45 -2.97 -9.56
CA LEU A 76 -10.53 -1.92 -9.12
C LEU A 76 -9.41 -1.69 -10.14
N ALA A 77 -8.83 -2.76 -10.68
CA ALA A 77 -7.80 -2.69 -11.72
C ALA A 77 -8.32 -1.95 -12.96
N ASN A 78 -9.55 -2.28 -13.41
CA ASN A 78 -10.19 -1.59 -14.52
C ASN A 78 -10.43 -0.10 -14.23
N TYR A 79 -10.91 0.22 -13.02
CA TYR A 79 -11.17 1.60 -12.59
C TYR A 79 -9.88 2.45 -12.58
N LEU A 80 -8.79 1.89 -12.07
CA LEU A 80 -7.48 2.55 -12.02
C LEU A 80 -6.69 2.44 -13.33
N ARG A 81 -7.21 1.75 -14.35
CA ARG A 81 -6.52 1.42 -15.61
C ARG A 81 -5.17 0.72 -15.39
N LEU A 82 -5.09 -0.12 -14.37
CA LEU A 82 -3.92 -0.91 -14.02
C LEU A 82 -4.14 -2.38 -14.36
N SER A 83 -3.06 -3.14 -14.52
CA SER A 83 -3.19 -4.59 -14.57
C SER A 83 -3.50 -5.15 -13.18
N LYS A 84 -4.17 -6.31 -13.12
CA LYS A 84 -4.45 -6.99 -11.83
C LYS A 84 -3.17 -7.31 -11.04
N LYS A 85 -2.05 -7.55 -11.74
CA LYS A 85 -0.73 -7.80 -11.13
C LYS A 85 -0.09 -6.56 -10.53
N GLU A 86 -0.49 -5.37 -10.98
CA GLU A 86 0.01 -4.08 -10.48
C GLU A 86 -0.93 -3.46 -9.44
N THR A 87 -2.16 -3.95 -9.36
CA THR A 87 -3.20 -3.47 -8.44
C THR A 87 -2.97 -4.01 -7.02
N HIS A 88 -1.92 -3.53 -6.37
CA HIS A 88 -1.60 -3.82 -4.98
C HIS A 88 -1.71 -2.52 -4.17
N ILE A 89 -2.71 -2.42 -3.29
CA ILE A 89 -2.91 -1.25 -2.41
C ILE A 89 -1.64 -0.95 -1.60
N GLY A 90 -0.86 -1.96 -1.22
CA GLY A 90 0.45 -1.80 -0.58
C GLY A 90 1.48 -1.02 -1.40
N ARG A 91 1.27 -0.80 -2.70
CA ARG A 91 2.15 0.00 -3.57
C ARG A 91 1.56 1.35 -3.96
N PHE A 92 0.33 1.63 -3.55
CA PHE A 92 -0.38 2.83 -3.97
C PHE A 92 0.15 4.08 -3.26
N ASP A 93 0.08 5.21 -3.95
CA ASP A 93 0.23 6.53 -3.36
C ASP A 93 -1.07 6.98 -2.67
N ILE A 94 -1.05 8.17 -2.07
CA ILE A 94 -2.21 8.72 -1.35
C ILE A 94 -3.40 8.95 -2.29
N GLU A 95 -3.18 9.41 -3.52
CA GLU A 95 -4.25 9.72 -4.47
C GLU A 95 -4.91 8.44 -4.99
N GLN A 96 -4.12 7.41 -5.30
CA GLN A 96 -4.61 6.08 -5.63
C GLN A 96 -5.37 5.47 -4.45
N CYS A 97 -4.92 5.66 -3.21
CA CYS A 97 -5.65 5.20 -2.02
C CYS A 97 -7.02 5.89 -1.89
N LYS A 98 -7.08 7.21 -2.14
CA LYS A 98 -8.36 7.94 -2.18
C LYS A 98 -9.28 7.40 -3.27
N ALA A 99 -8.75 7.17 -4.48
CA ALA A 99 -9.51 6.58 -5.57
C ALA A 99 -10.07 5.19 -5.23
N VAL A 100 -9.33 4.35 -4.49
CA VAL A 100 -9.84 3.06 -3.97
C VAL A 100 -11.01 3.27 -3.01
N ILE A 101 -10.92 4.27 -2.12
CA ILE A 101 -11.98 4.56 -1.15
C ILE A 101 -13.25 5.03 -1.87
N GLU A 102 -13.12 5.93 -2.85
CA GLU A 102 -14.26 6.40 -3.65
C GLU A 102 -14.89 5.24 -4.43
N PHE A 103 -14.08 4.44 -5.13
CA PHE A 103 -14.53 3.23 -5.81
C PHE A 103 -15.29 2.27 -4.87
N ALA A 104 -14.85 2.17 -3.61
CA ALA A 104 -15.48 1.29 -2.63
C ALA A 104 -16.78 1.87 -2.04
N LYS A 105 -16.98 3.19 -2.07
CA LYS A 105 -18.24 3.83 -1.69
C LYS A 105 -19.30 3.72 -2.78
N GLU A 106 -18.89 3.64 -4.04
CA GLU A 106 -19.79 3.52 -5.19
C GLU A 106 -20.36 2.10 -5.41
N LEU A 107 -19.96 1.09 -4.62
CA LEU A 107 -20.22 -0.34 -4.87
C LEU A 107 -21.10 -1.08 -3.85
#